data_AF-A0A2T4J9T1-F1
#
_entry.id   AF-A0A2T4J9T1-F1
#
_cell.length_a   1.000
_cell.length_b   1.000
_cell.length_c   1.000
_cell.angle_alpha   90.00
_cell.angle_beta   90.00
_cell.angle_gamma   90.00
#
_symmetry.space_group_name_H-M   'P 1'
#
loop_
_entity.id
_entity.type
_entity.pdbx_description
1 polymer ?
#
loop_
_entity_poly.entity_id
_entity_poly.type
_entity_poly.pdbx_seq_one_letter_code
_entity_poly.pdbx_strand_id
1 'polypeptide(L)'
;MPGTTGRTSAPVLGGAVTVAGPSGYCIDGKAGHQTDRTAVAVLGRCSGSGTAKPALITVTVGGPGSASVLESGAPALSAYFTSAAGRAALARDGRASSVAVRSVAVADGALVLDLTDRAVGRIWRALIGLNGRAVTIAVSAPRGASLDAKAGRALLDRSIASMRAANRGSAP
;
A
#
# COMPACT_ATOMS: atom_id res chain seq x y z
N MET A 1 -10.37 3.14 -18.09
CA MET A 1 -9.57 4.24 -17.53
C MET A 1 -8.38 4.48 -18.44
N PRO A 2 -8.22 5.67 -19.05
CA PRO A 2 -7.04 5.99 -19.84
C PRO A 2 -5.81 5.97 -18.91
N GLY A 3 -4.72 5.34 -19.35
CA GLY A 3 -3.53 5.17 -18.52
C GLY A 3 -2.88 6.50 -18.17
N THR A 4 -2.19 6.54 -17.03
CA THR A 4 -1.50 7.73 -16.55
C THR A 4 -0.17 7.88 -17.30
N THR A 5 0.03 8.97 -18.03
CA THR A 5 1.38 9.43 -18.41
C THR A 5 2.01 9.97 -17.15
N GLY A 6 2.79 9.14 -16.45
CA GLY A 6 3.15 9.45 -15.07
C GLY A 6 4.55 9.01 -14.71
N ARG A 7 5.15 9.73 -13.77
CA ARG A 7 6.41 9.34 -13.15
C ARG A 7 6.23 7.98 -12.48
N THR A 8 7.21 7.10 -12.63
CA THR A 8 7.24 5.81 -11.93
C THR A 8 7.77 5.92 -10.51
N SER A 9 8.43 7.04 -10.19
CA SER A 9 8.86 7.38 -8.83
C SER A 9 8.77 8.88 -8.56
N ALA A 10 8.56 9.25 -7.29
CA ALA A 10 8.60 10.63 -6.84
C ALA A 10 8.97 10.71 -5.35
N PRO A 11 9.82 11.67 -4.93
CA PRO A 11 10.02 11.97 -3.53
C PRO A 11 8.75 12.57 -2.92
N VAL A 12 8.46 12.23 -1.66
CA VAL A 12 7.40 12.83 -0.85
C VAL A 12 7.99 13.33 0.47
N LEU A 13 7.28 14.22 1.16
CA LEU A 13 7.70 14.72 2.48
C LEU A 13 9.12 15.29 2.48
N GLY A 14 9.42 16.13 1.48
CA GLY A 14 10.74 16.74 1.32
C GLY A 14 11.87 15.75 1.00
N GLY A 15 11.55 14.56 0.49
CA GLY A 15 12.54 13.52 0.17
C GLY A 15 12.76 12.50 1.30
N ALA A 16 11.99 12.56 2.39
CA ALA A 16 12.09 11.58 3.47
C ALA A 16 11.73 10.16 3.03
N VAL A 17 10.86 10.03 2.03
CA VAL A 17 10.51 8.76 1.38
C VAL A 17 10.37 8.98 -0.12
N THR A 18 10.89 8.06 -0.92
CA THR A 18 10.63 7.98 -2.36
C THR A 18 9.51 6.97 -2.62
N VAL A 19 8.38 7.44 -3.14
CA VAL A 19 7.33 6.54 -3.63
C VAL A 19 7.76 6.03 -4.99
N ALA A 20 7.80 4.71 -5.16
CA ALA A 20 8.15 4.05 -6.41
C ALA A 20 7.13 2.97 -6.76
N GLY A 21 6.56 3.05 -7.97
CA GLY A 21 5.66 2.05 -8.51
C GLY A 21 6.42 0.84 -9.04
N PRO A 22 5.81 -0.36 -9.04
CA PRO A 22 6.34 -1.49 -9.80
C PRO A 22 6.20 -1.24 -11.30
N SER A 23 6.97 -1.97 -12.12
CA SER A 23 6.92 -1.86 -13.59
C SER A 23 5.50 -1.94 -14.13
N GLY A 24 5.14 -0.99 -15.00
CA GLY A 24 3.80 -0.86 -15.59
C GLY A 24 2.82 0.01 -14.79
N TYR A 25 3.22 0.52 -13.63
CA TYR A 25 2.40 1.39 -12.78
C TYR A 25 3.05 2.75 -12.57
N CYS A 26 2.27 3.80 -12.82
CA CYS A 26 2.68 5.19 -12.82
C CYS A 26 1.92 5.96 -11.74
N ILE A 27 2.60 6.87 -11.06
CA ILE A 27 2.01 7.74 -10.05
C ILE A 27 1.02 8.68 -10.73
N ASP A 28 -0.19 8.75 -10.17
CA ASP A 28 -1.18 9.76 -10.49
C ASP A 28 -0.87 11.03 -9.69
N GLY A 29 -0.34 12.03 -10.39
CA GLY A 29 0.02 13.33 -9.79
C GLY A 29 -1.18 14.15 -9.31
N LYS A 30 -2.41 13.78 -9.65
CA LYS A 30 -3.64 14.48 -9.24
C LYS A 30 -4.37 13.79 -8.10
N ALA A 31 -4.11 12.50 -7.88
CA ALA A 31 -4.78 11.70 -6.85
C ALA A 31 -3.97 11.56 -5.54
N GLY A 32 -2.77 12.15 -5.49
CA GLY A 32 -1.95 12.21 -4.28
C GLY A 32 -2.29 13.40 -3.37
N HIS A 33 -1.95 13.26 -2.10
CA HIS A 33 -2.05 14.33 -1.10
C HIS A 33 -0.89 14.19 -0.12
N GLN A 34 -0.27 15.29 0.31
CA GLN A 34 0.72 15.25 1.38
C GLN A 34 0.50 16.41 2.35
N THR A 35 0.78 16.15 3.62
CA THR A 35 0.90 17.13 4.69
C THR A 35 2.39 17.28 5.04
N ASP A 36 2.70 18.06 6.07
CA ASP A 36 4.07 18.17 6.59
C ASP A 36 4.61 16.86 7.17
N ARG A 37 3.74 15.90 7.53
CA ARG A 37 4.13 14.67 8.22
C ARG A 37 3.73 13.39 7.51
N THR A 38 2.67 13.40 6.72
CA THR A 38 2.08 12.21 6.08
C THR A 38 1.89 12.43 4.59
N ALA A 39 1.97 11.37 3.81
CA ALA A 39 1.73 11.43 2.37
C ALA A 39 0.85 10.27 1.91
N VAL A 40 0.07 10.51 0.88
CA VAL A 40 -0.73 9.53 0.16
C VAL A 40 -0.42 9.70 -1.32
N ALA A 41 -0.01 8.62 -1.97
CA ALA A 41 0.18 8.55 -3.40
C ALA A 41 -0.70 7.44 -3.97
N VAL A 42 -1.24 7.68 -5.15
CA VAL A 42 -2.05 6.70 -5.88
C VAL A 42 -1.34 6.40 -7.19
N LEU A 43 -1.24 5.13 -7.53
CA LEU A 43 -0.63 4.66 -8.76
C LEU A 43 -1.65 3.83 -9.52
N GLY A 44 -1.73 4.08 -10.82
CA GLY A 44 -2.52 3.33 -11.77
C GLY A 44 -1.63 2.74 -12.86
N ARG A 45 -2.24 2.00 -13.77
CA ARG A 45 -1.54 1.51 -14.96
C ARG A 45 -1.06 2.69 -15.82
N CYS A 46 0.20 2.66 -16.22
CA CYS A 46 0.77 3.67 -17.12
C CYS A 46 0.01 3.73 -18.45
N SER A 47 -0.07 4.90 -19.09
CA SER A 47 -0.52 5.01 -20.49
C SER A 47 0.37 4.16 -21.40
N GLY A 48 -0.24 3.43 -22.34
CA GLY A 48 0.48 2.55 -23.26
C GLY A 48 0.99 1.22 -22.68
N SER A 49 0.90 0.99 -21.35
CA SER A 49 1.27 -0.29 -20.76
C SER A 49 0.14 -1.33 -20.93
N GLY A 50 0.03 -1.89 -22.13
CA GLY A 50 -1.03 -2.86 -22.48
C GLY A 50 -0.95 -4.19 -21.72
N THR A 51 0.22 -4.53 -21.18
CA THR A 51 0.49 -5.82 -20.51
C THR A 51 0.24 -5.81 -19.02
N ALA A 52 0.23 -4.64 -18.37
CA ALA A 52 -0.03 -4.56 -16.94
C ALA A 52 -1.53 -4.75 -16.63
N LYS A 53 -1.83 -5.57 -15.61
CA LYS A 53 -3.20 -5.81 -15.18
C LYS A 53 -3.81 -4.51 -14.62
N PRO A 54 -5.09 -4.22 -14.88
CA PRO A 54 -5.78 -3.11 -14.22
C PRO A 54 -5.74 -3.29 -12.71
N ALA A 55 -5.02 -2.40 -12.02
CA ALA A 55 -4.93 -2.36 -10.57
C ALA A 55 -4.73 -0.92 -10.10
N LEU A 56 -5.19 -0.65 -8.89
CA LEU A 56 -4.95 0.58 -8.16
C LEU A 56 -3.99 0.25 -7.01
N ILE A 57 -2.89 1.01 -6.92
CA ILE A 57 -1.95 0.91 -5.81
C ILE A 57 -2.06 2.20 -5.03
N THR A 58 -2.30 2.12 -3.73
CA THR A 58 -2.30 3.28 -2.83
C THR A 58 -1.16 3.12 -1.84
N VAL A 59 -0.30 4.12 -1.77
CA VAL A 59 0.81 4.19 -0.82
C VAL A 59 0.50 5.28 0.18
N THR A 60 0.48 4.95 1.46
CA THR A 60 0.31 5.89 2.57
C THR A 60 1.55 5.86 3.43
N VAL A 61 2.17 7.02 3.64
CA VAL A 61 3.37 7.22 4.44
C VAL A 61 2.97 7.92 5.74
N GLY A 62 3.27 7.27 6.86
CA GLY A 62 3.04 7.79 8.20
C GLY A 62 4.08 8.82 8.65
N GLY A 63 3.80 9.43 9.81
CA GLY A 63 4.70 10.39 10.46
C GLY A 63 6.06 9.78 10.85
N PRO A 64 7.06 10.61 11.18
CA PRO A 64 8.34 10.14 11.71
C PRO A 64 8.14 9.26 12.95
N GLY A 65 8.91 8.18 13.08
CA GLY A 65 8.86 7.24 14.22
C GLY A 65 7.69 6.26 14.20
N SER A 66 6.77 6.36 13.23
CA SER A 66 5.60 5.49 13.15
C SER A 66 5.93 4.02 12.82
N ALA A 67 7.15 3.73 12.33
CA ALA A 67 7.57 2.35 12.06
C ALA A 67 7.74 1.50 13.33
N SER A 68 7.91 2.11 14.50
CA SER A 68 8.08 1.41 15.79
C SER A 68 6.96 0.41 16.10
N VAL A 69 5.74 0.66 15.60
CA VAL A 69 4.63 -0.29 15.73
C VAL A 69 4.91 -1.64 15.07
N LEU A 70 5.70 -1.68 13.98
CA LEU A 70 6.09 -2.91 13.30
C LEU A 70 7.19 -3.67 14.07
N GLU A 71 7.95 -2.97 14.91
CA GLU A 71 8.97 -3.54 15.78
C GLU A 71 8.34 -4.22 17.01
N SER A 72 7.18 -3.72 17.47
CA SER A 72 6.43 -4.26 18.62
C SER A 72 5.81 -5.66 18.42
N GLY A 73 6.03 -6.30 17.26
CA GLY A 73 5.89 -7.74 17.09
C GLY A 73 4.73 -8.19 16.19
N ALA A 74 5.07 -9.06 15.24
CA ALA A 74 4.16 -9.70 14.29
C ALA A 74 2.89 -10.34 14.92
N PRO A 75 2.98 -11.08 16.05
CA PRO A 75 1.81 -11.74 16.63
C PRO A 75 0.80 -10.78 17.23
N ALA A 76 1.27 -9.73 17.92
CA ALA A 76 0.41 -8.71 18.53
C ALA A 76 -0.35 -7.92 17.44
N LEU A 77 0.33 -7.57 16.35
CA LEU A 77 -0.30 -6.94 15.19
C LEU A 77 -1.33 -7.83 14.51
N SER A 78 -1.02 -9.12 14.34
CA SER A 78 -1.96 -10.08 13.77
C SER A 78 -3.25 -10.17 14.60
N ALA A 79 -3.11 -10.32 15.93
CA ALA A 79 -4.25 -10.33 16.84
C ALA A 79 -5.04 -9.02 16.78
N TYR A 80 -4.35 -7.88 16.76
CA TYR A 80 -4.98 -6.57 16.66
C TYR A 80 -5.83 -6.45 15.39
N PHE A 81 -5.31 -6.79 14.21
CA PHE A 81 -6.05 -6.65 12.95
C PHE A 81 -7.24 -7.61 12.82
N THR A 82 -7.25 -8.72 13.56
CA THR A 82 -8.44 -9.58 13.67
C THR A 82 -9.51 -9.05 14.64
N SER A 83 -9.16 -8.12 15.54
CA SER A 83 -10.10 -7.51 16.49
C SER A 83 -11.10 -6.55 15.81
N ALA A 84 -12.17 -6.19 16.50
CA ALA A 84 -13.11 -5.18 16.01
C ALA A 84 -12.42 -3.82 15.79
N ALA A 85 -11.54 -3.40 16.73
CA ALA A 85 -10.81 -2.15 16.62
C ALA A 85 -9.84 -2.13 15.43
N GLY A 86 -9.10 -3.22 15.21
CA GLY A 86 -8.20 -3.34 14.06
C GLY A 86 -8.95 -3.39 12.73
N ARG A 87 -10.06 -4.13 12.65
CA ARG A 87 -10.91 -4.13 11.45
C ARG A 87 -11.53 -2.77 11.16
N ALA A 88 -11.96 -2.05 12.20
CA ALA A 88 -12.41 -0.67 12.07
C ALA A 88 -11.30 0.24 11.53
N ALA A 89 -10.08 0.11 12.04
CA ALA A 89 -8.92 0.86 11.55
C ALA A 89 -8.54 0.52 10.09
N LEU A 90 -8.82 -0.69 9.64
CA LEU A 90 -8.59 -1.10 8.25
C LEU A 90 -9.67 -0.58 7.29
N ALA A 91 -10.89 -0.41 7.79
CA ALA A 91 -12.06 -0.02 7.03
C ALA A 91 -12.04 1.46 6.65
N ARG A 92 -12.48 1.77 5.42
CA ARG A 92 -12.51 3.15 4.90
C ARG A 92 -13.50 4.03 5.65
N ASP A 93 -14.56 3.42 6.16
CA ASP A 93 -15.66 4.07 6.89
C ASP A 93 -15.52 3.92 8.42
N GLY A 94 -14.41 3.34 8.89
CA GLY A 94 -14.19 3.07 10.31
C GLY A 94 -15.07 1.94 10.86
N ARG A 95 -15.82 1.21 10.03
CA ARG A 95 -16.73 0.16 10.51
C ARG A 95 -16.09 -1.21 10.35
N ALA A 96 -15.88 -1.90 11.47
CA ALA A 96 -15.30 -3.24 11.48
C ALA A 96 -16.07 -4.26 10.62
N SER A 97 -17.38 -4.09 10.47
CA SER A 97 -18.24 -4.94 9.63
C SER A 97 -18.07 -4.68 8.13
N SER A 98 -17.42 -3.59 7.72
CA SER A 98 -17.16 -3.24 6.31
C SER A 98 -15.95 -3.97 5.73
N VAL A 99 -15.11 -4.57 6.58
CA VAL A 99 -13.92 -5.32 6.18
C VAL A 99 -13.89 -6.69 6.84
N ALA A 100 -13.64 -7.73 6.04
CA ALA A 100 -13.28 -9.06 6.51
C ALA A 100 -11.79 -9.31 6.31
N VAL A 101 -11.11 -9.81 7.34
CA VAL A 101 -9.70 -10.23 7.26
C VAL A 101 -9.67 -11.70 6.90
N ARG A 102 -9.10 -12.03 5.73
CA ARG A 102 -8.98 -13.42 5.26
C ARG A 102 -7.69 -14.06 5.73
N SER A 103 -6.60 -13.31 5.72
CA SER A 103 -5.32 -13.74 6.28
C SER A 103 -4.48 -12.55 6.71
N VAL A 104 -3.63 -12.81 7.70
CA VAL A 104 -2.55 -11.93 8.13
C VAL A 104 -1.29 -12.77 8.19
N ALA A 105 -0.22 -12.28 7.61
CA ALA A 105 1.08 -12.95 7.61
C ALA A 105 2.19 -11.91 7.78
N VAL A 106 3.31 -12.34 8.35
CA VAL A 106 4.54 -11.56 8.33
C VAL A 106 5.56 -12.26 7.45
N ALA A 107 6.10 -11.51 6.49
CA ALA A 107 7.08 -11.99 5.53
C ALA A 107 8.09 -10.88 5.27
N ASP A 108 9.38 -11.18 5.38
CA ASP A 108 10.49 -10.26 5.09
C ASP A 108 10.36 -8.90 5.81
N GLY A 109 9.88 -8.86 7.06
CA GLY A 109 9.66 -7.61 7.80
C GLY A 109 8.49 -6.76 7.30
N ALA A 110 7.59 -7.34 6.50
CA ALA A 110 6.33 -6.75 6.09
C ALA A 110 5.15 -7.48 6.74
N LEU A 111 4.19 -6.73 7.28
CA LEU A 111 2.90 -7.28 7.67
C LEU A 111 1.96 -7.24 6.46
N VAL A 112 1.58 -8.41 5.96
CA VAL A 112 0.74 -8.58 4.77
C VAL A 112 -0.65 -9.06 5.18
N LEU A 113 -1.67 -8.39 4.67
CA LEU A 113 -3.09 -8.68 4.92
C LEU A 113 -3.81 -8.94 3.60
N ASP A 114 -4.63 -9.99 3.59
CA ASP A 114 -5.64 -10.25 2.57
C ASP A 114 -7.00 -9.87 3.14
N LEU A 115 -7.63 -8.87 2.53
CA LEU A 115 -8.86 -8.25 3.03
C LEU A 115 -9.96 -8.34 1.97
N THR A 116 -11.21 -8.43 2.43
CA THR A 116 -12.38 -8.17 1.60
C THR A 116 -13.11 -6.96 2.17
N ASP A 117 -13.16 -5.88 1.41
CA ASP A 117 -13.90 -4.65 1.71
C ASP A 117 -15.22 -4.65 0.92
N ARG A 118 -16.32 -4.27 1.58
CA ARG A 118 -17.65 -4.30 0.95
C ARG A 118 -17.78 -3.35 -0.25
N ALA A 119 -17.03 -2.25 -0.29
CA ALA A 119 -17.16 -1.23 -1.33
C ALA A 119 -16.27 -1.48 -2.55
N VAL A 120 -15.10 -2.10 -2.36
CA VAL A 120 -14.10 -2.29 -3.44
C VAL A 120 -13.71 -3.75 -3.68
N GLY A 121 -14.28 -4.68 -2.90
CA GLY A 121 -13.99 -6.10 -3.00
C GLY A 121 -12.65 -6.45 -2.37
N ARG A 122 -11.91 -7.37 -2.99
CA ARG A 122 -10.67 -7.90 -2.42
C ARG A 122 -9.52 -6.89 -2.52
N ILE A 123 -8.80 -6.73 -1.42
CA ILE A 123 -7.66 -5.83 -1.28
C ILE A 123 -6.51 -6.60 -0.65
N TRP A 124 -5.32 -6.47 -1.23
CA TRP A 124 -4.07 -6.83 -0.54
C TRP A 124 -3.48 -5.59 0.10
N ARG A 125 -3.08 -5.67 1.37
CA ARG A 125 -2.45 -4.56 2.08
C ARG A 125 -1.14 -5.04 2.70
N ALA A 126 -0.11 -4.21 2.66
CA ALA A 126 1.14 -4.44 3.36
C ALA A 126 1.49 -3.23 4.22
N LEU A 127 2.05 -3.46 5.39
CA LEU A 127 2.67 -2.43 6.22
C LEU A 127 4.16 -2.77 6.33
N ILE A 128 5.02 -1.82 5.96
CA ILE A 128 6.48 -1.92 6.02
C ILE A 128 7.06 -0.68 6.71
N GLY A 129 8.23 -0.82 7.34
CA GLY A 129 9.00 0.32 7.82
C GLY A 129 9.96 0.79 6.73
N LEU A 130 9.96 2.08 6.42
CA LEU A 130 10.97 2.74 5.56
C LEU A 130 11.41 4.04 6.26
N ASN A 131 12.71 4.22 6.49
CA ASN A 131 13.29 5.44 7.06
C ASN A 131 12.58 5.89 8.36
N GLY A 132 12.30 4.95 9.27
CA GLY A 132 11.58 5.21 10.53
C GLY A 132 10.09 5.53 10.39
N ARG A 133 9.51 5.40 9.19
CA ARG A 133 8.09 5.67 8.91
C ARG A 133 7.36 4.39 8.52
N ALA A 134 6.16 4.21 9.07
CA ALA A 134 5.26 3.17 8.62
C ALA A 134 4.73 3.54 7.23
N VAL A 135 4.87 2.62 6.28
CA VAL A 135 4.38 2.75 4.92
C VAL A 135 3.38 1.64 4.66
N THR A 136 2.15 2.05 4.39
CA THR A 136 1.05 1.16 4.02
C THR A 136 0.92 1.14 2.50
N ILE A 137 0.97 -0.05 1.90
CA ILE A 137 0.76 -0.27 0.47
C ILE A 137 -0.52 -1.09 0.31
N ALA A 138 -1.51 -0.56 -0.39
CA ALA A 138 -2.75 -1.26 -0.69
C ALA A 138 -2.88 -1.49 -2.20
N VAL A 139 -3.29 -2.69 -2.59
CA VAL A 139 -3.51 -3.10 -3.97
C VAL A 139 -4.94 -3.60 -4.10
N SER A 140 -5.71 -2.97 -4.98
CA SER A 140 -7.08 -3.37 -5.29
C SER A 140 -7.35 -3.31 -6.80
N ALA A 141 -8.45 -3.92 -7.23
CA ALA A 141 -8.94 -3.67 -8.58
C ALA A 141 -9.49 -2.22 -8.68
N PRO A 142 -9.35 -1.54 -9.84
CA PRO A 142 -10.11 -0.33 -10.10
C PRO A 142 -11.59 -0.67 -10.29
N ARG A 143 -12.48 0.33 -10.16
CA ARG A 143 -13.92 0.14 -10.38
C ARG A 143 -14.18 -0.47 -11.77
N GLY A 144 -15.02 -1.50 -11.81
CA GLY A 144 -15.39 -2.20 -13.04
C GLY A 144 -14.36 -3.22 -13.54
N ALA A 145 -13.26 -3.45 -12.82
CA ALA A 145 -12.29 -4.51 -13.13
C ALA A 145 -12.22 -5.53 -11.99
N SER A 146 -11.63 -6.68 -12.29
CA SER A 146 -11.29 -7.69 -11.29
C SER A 146 -9.77 -7.87 -11.21
N LEU A 147 -9.29 -8.16 -10.01
CA LEU A 147 -7.91 -8.52 -9.76
C LEU A 147 -7.93 -9.83 -8.98
N ASP A 148 -7.44 -10.90 -9.60
CA ASP A 148 -7.39 -12.20 -8.95
C ASP A 148 -6.42 -12.16 -7.75
N ALA A 149 -6.70 -13.03 -6.79
CA ALA A 149 -5.96 -13.16 -5.53
C ALA A 149 -4.44 -13.18 -5.70
N LYS A 150 -3.99 -14.05 -6.62
CA LYS A 150 -2.58 -14.36 -6.83
C LYS A 150 -1.89 -13.20 -7.52
N ALA A 151 -2.53 -12.58 -8.51
CA ALA A 151 -2.01 -11.39 -9.17
C ALA A 151 -1.98 -10.18 -8.26
N GLY A 152 -2.98 -10.00 -7.39
CA GLY A 152 -2.99 -8.94 -6.38
C GLY A 152 -1.83 -9.10 -5.39
N ARG A 153 -1.60 -10.32 -4.89
CA ARG A 153 -0.46 -10.64 -4.03
C ARG A 153 0.87 -10.38 -4.73
N ALA A 154 1.04 -10.92 -5.94
CA ALA A 154 2.27 -10.73 -6.71
C ALA A 154 2.54 -9.25 -7.03
N LEU A 155 1.49 -8.46 -7.26
CA LEU A 155 1.63 -7.01 -7.47
C LEU A 155 2.00 -6.28 -6.18
N LEU A 156 1.43 -6.68 -5.04
CA LEU A 156 1.83 -6.16 -3.73
C LEU A 156 3.31 -6.43 -3.46
N ASP A 157 3.77 -7.66 -3.68
CA ASP A 157 5.16 -8.06 -3.46
C ASP A 157 6.12 -7.24 -4.35
N ARG A 158 5.78 -7.05 -5.64
CA ARG A 158 6.55 -6.16 -6.53
C ARG A 158 6.54 -4.70 -6.08
N SER A 159 5.42 -4.23 -5.53
CA SER A 159 5.30 -2.86 -5.02
C SER A 159 6.19 -2.67 -3.78
N ILE A 160 6.19 -3.63 -2.84
CA ILE A 160 7.08 -3.63 -1.68
C ILE A 160 8.54 -3.60 -2.13
N ALA A 161 8.91 -4.45 -3.11
CA ALA A 161 10.27 -4.50 -3.63
C ALA A 161 10.71 -3.17 -4.26
N SER A 162 9.84 -2.54 -5.07
CA SER A 162 10.10 -1.24 -5.69
C SER A 162 10.30 -0.13 -4.64
N MET A 163 9.39 -0.07 -3.66
CA MET A 163 9.47 0.88 -2.55
C MET A 163 10.76 0.69 -1.73
N ARG A 164 11.11 -0.55 -1.39
CA ARG A 164 12.36 -0.85 -0.67
C ARG A 164 13.57 -0.41 -1.49
N ALA A 165 13.65 -0.82 -2.75
CA ALA A 165 14.78 -0.49 -3.62
C ALA A 165 15.00 1.02 -3.75
N ALA A 166 13.93 1.80 -3.92
CA ALA A 166 14.00 3.26 -4.05
C ALA A 166 14.41 3.99 -2.76
N ASN A 167 14.38 3.31 -1.62
CA ASN A 167 14.75 3.86 -0.31
C ASN A 167 15.95 3.11 0.32
N ARG A 168 16.64 2.25 -0.44
CA ARG A 168 17.93 1.67 -0.03
C ARG A 168 18.97 2.78 -0.07
N GLY A 169 19.42 3.23 1.09
CA GLY A 169 20.44 4.29 1.21
C GLY A 169 19.97 5.54 1.95
N SER A 170 18.70 5.64 2.33
CA SER A 170 18.24 6.64 3.31
C SER A 170 18.35 6.07 4.73
N ALA A 171 19.55 5.58 5.08
CA ALA A 171 19.89 5.42 6.49
C ALA A 171 20.10 6.81 7.11
N PRO A 172 19.75 7.04 8.38
CA PRO A 172 20.24 8.20 9.10
C PRO A 172 21.78 8.24 9.12
#